data_AF-A0A977Q0R4-F1
#
_entry.id   AF-A0A977Q0R4-F1
#
_cell.length_a   1.000
_cell.length_b   1.000
_cell.length_c   1.000
_cell.angle_alpha   90.00
_cell.angle_beta   90.00
_cell.angle_gamma   90.00
#
_symmetry.space_group_name_H-M   'P 1'
#
loop_
_entity.id
_entity.type
_entity.pdbx_description
1 polymer ?
#
loop_
_entity_poly.entity_id
_entity_poly.type
_entity_poly.pdbx_seq_one_letter_code
_entity_poly.pdbx_strand_id
1 'polypeptide(L)' 'MSSEKLKEHLLQIAGDVKEDTRLDDIYDQLALLVDIEESEEQVMRGDFISQQEVEEKSKKWLK' A
#
# COMPACT_ATOMS: atom_id res chain seq x y z
N MET A 1 6.53 8.04 -5.94
CA MET A 1 6.53 8.80 -4.67
C MET A 1 7.40 10.05 -4.81
N SER A 2 6.93 11.21 -4.33
CA SER A 2 7.72 12.45 -4.29
C SER A 2 8.70 12.44 -3.10
N SER A 3 9.74 13.28 -3.14
CA SER A 3 10.70 13.40 -2.03
C SER A 3 10.06 13.87 -0.71
N GLU A 4 8.97 14.63 -0.79
CA GLU A 4 8.24 15.13 0.38
C GLU A 4 7.47 13.99 1.06
N LYS A 5 6.74 13.18 0.29
CA LYS A 5 6.04 12.00 0.80
C LYS A 5 6.98 10.95 1.40
N LEU A 6 8.12 10.70 0.74
CA LEU A 6 9.15 9.81 1.30
C LEU A 6 9.61 10.29 2.69
N LYS A 7 9.83 11.60 2.83
CA LYS A 7 10.24 12.19 4.10
C LYS A 7 9.16 12.03 5.16
N GLU A 8 7.88 12.22 4.81
CA GLU A 8 6.74 12.02 5.71
C GLU A 8 6.67 10.58 6.21
N HIS A 9 6.76 9.59 5.30
CA HIS A 9 6.75 8.18 5.67
C HIS A 9 7.95 7.79 6.53
N LEU A 10 9.15 8.29 6.23
CA LEU A 10 10.33 8.05 7.06
C LEU A 10 10.18 8.65 8.47
N LEU A 11 9.54 9.81 8.61
CA LEU A 11 9.24 10.42 9.91
C LEU A 11 8.19 9.61 10.68
N GLN A 12 7.19 9.05 9.98
CA GLN A 12 6.20 8.17 10.57
C GLN A 12 6.85 6.88 11.10
N ILE A 13 7.69 6.24 10.29
CA ILE A 13 8.41 5.01 10.65
C ILE A 13 9.38 5.24 11.81
N ALA A 14 10.05 6.39 11.86
CA ALA A 14 11.02 6.71 12.91
C ALA A 14 10.43 6.63 14.33
N GLY A 15 9.12 6.81 14.50
CA GLY A 15 8.44 6.67 15.79
C GLY A 15 8.38 5.24 16.32
N ASP A 16 8.49 4.25 15.43
CA ASP A 16 8.34 2.82 15.74
C ASP A 16 9.67 2.04 15.69
N VAL A 17 10.78 2.71 15.34
CA VAL A 17 12.12 2.12 15.30
C VAL A 17 12.59 1.75 16.71
N LYS A 18 13.00 0.50 16.87
CA LYS A 18 13.57 -0.08 18.08
C LYS A 18 15.01 -0.53 17.84
N GLU A 19 15.72 -0.87 18.91
CA GLU A 19 17.12 -1.34 18.82
C GLU A 19 17.28 -2.61 17.96
N ASP A 20 16.24 -3.44 17.87
CA ASP A 20 16.19 -4.66 17.08
C ASP A 20 15.62 -4.47 15.67
N THR A 21 15.14 -3.26 15.33
CA THR A 21 14.63 -2.96 13.99
C THR A 21 15.75 -3.04 12.96
N ARG A 22 15.52 -3.86 11.94
CA ARG A 22 16.43 -4.03 10.81
C ARG A 22 16.07 -3.06 9.69
N LEU A 23 17.03 -2.83 8.82
CA LEU A 23 16.81 -2.03 7.62
C LEU A 23 15.73 -2.66 6.71
N ASP A 24 15.67 -3.99 6.65
CA ASP A 24 14.65 -4.73 5.90
C ASP A 24 13.23 -4.40 6.41
N ASP A 25 13.05 -4.30 7.73
CA ASP A 25 11.76 -3.96 8.34
C ASP A 25 11.32 -2.54 7.95
N ILE A 26 12.26 -1.59 7.81
CA ILE A 26 11.99 -0.23 7.35
C ILE A 26 11.54 -0.23 5.90
N TYR A 27 12.18 -1.04 5.04
CA TYR A 27 11.78 -1.17 3.65
C TYR A 27 10.39 -1.80 3.50
N ASP A 28 10.08 -2.81 4.32
CA ASP A 28 8.76 -3.44 4.33
C ASP A 28 7.66 -2.46 4.75
N GLN A 29 7.93 -1.63 5.77
CA GLN A 29 6.99 -0.59 6.20
C GLN A 29 6.80 0.50 5.13
N LEU A 30 7.88 0.90 4.45
CA LEU A 30 7.79 1.85 3.33
C LEU A 30 6.97 1.27 2.17
N ALA A 31 7.18 0.00 1.83
CA ALA A 31 6.43 -0.67 0.78
C ALA A 31 4.93 -0.70 1.11
N LEU A 32 4.58 -1.06 2.36
CA LEU A 32 3.20 -1.08 2.82
C LEU A 32 2.55 0.31 2.72
N LEU A 33 3.25 1.37 3.11
CA LEU A 33 2.71 2.73 3.03
C LEU A 33 2.44 3.14 1.58
N VAL A 34 3.35 2.80 0.66
CA VAL A 34 3.16 3.07 -0.77
C VAL A 34 1.95 2.30 -1.32
N ASP A 35 1.79 1.03 -0.95
CA ASP A 35 0.64 0.21 -1.36
C ASP A 35 -0.69 0.79 -0.85
N ILE A 36 -0.70 1.31 0.39
CA ILE A 36 -1.87 1.98 0.96
C ILE A 36 -2.21 3.25 0.16
N GLU A 37 -1.22 4.10 -0.11
CA GLU A 37 -1.46 5.32 -0.89
C GLU A 37 -2.00 5.01 -2.29
N GLU A 38 -1.44 3.99 -2.96
CA GLU A 38 -1.92 3.57 -4.27
C GLU A 38 -3.38 3.08 -4.17
N SER A 39 -3.71 2.29 -3.15
CA SER A 39 -5.07 1.82 -2.92
C SER A 39 -6.04 2.98 -2.65
N GLU A 40 -5.64 4.00 -1.89
CA GLU A 40 -6.45 5.18 -1.63
C GLU A 40 -6.69 5.99 -2.92
N GLU A 41 -5.66 6.16 -3.74
CA GLU A 41 -5.79 6.79 -5.05
C GLU A 41 -6.74 6.02 -5.99
N GLN A 42 -6.63 4.69 -6.01
CA GLN A 42 -7.53 3.83 -6.79
C GLN A 42 -8.99 4.02 -6.34
N VAL A 43 -9.25 4.04 -5.02
CA VAL A 43 -10.59 4.28 -4.48
C VAL A 43 -11.10 5.67 -4.86
N MET A 44 -10.28 6.72 -4.74
CA MET A 44 -10.65 8.09 -5.12
C MET A 44 -10.98 8.23 -6.60
N ARG A 45 -10.28 7.50 -7.47
CA ARG A 45 -10.56 7.46 -8.91
C ARG A 45 -11.77 6.60 -9.28
N GLY A 46 -12.33 5.85 -8.33
CA GLY A 46 -13.38 4.87 -8.59
C GLY A 46 -12.85 3.58 -9.24
N ASP A 47 -11.53 3.39 -9.22
CA ASP A 47 -10.82 2.20 -9.73
C ASP A 47 -10.91 1.04 -8.71
N PHE A 48 -12.11 0.71 -8.26
CA PHE A 48 -12.36 -0.45 -7.42
C PHE A 48 -13.50 -1.29 -7.99
N ILE A 49 -13.50 -2.58 -7.67
CA ILE A 49 -14.56 -3.50 -8.06
C ILE A 49 -15.32 -3.98 -6.83
N SER A 50 -16.64 -4.04 -6.96
CA SER A 50 -17.51 -4.64 -5.96
C SER A 50 -17.29 -6.15 -5.88
N GLN A 51 -17.75 -6.76 -4.78
CA GLN A 51 -17.70 -8.20 -4.61
C GLN A 51 -18.39 -8.96 -5.76
N GLN A 52 -19.54 -8.46 -6.24
CA GLN A 52 -20.25 -9.08 -7.37
C GLN A 52 -19.39 -9.07 -8.64
N GLU A 53 -18.72 -7.95 -8.94
CA GLU A 53 -17.85 -7.82 -10.12
C GLU A 53 -16.61 -8.73 -10.03
N VAL A 54 -16.06 -8.93 -8.82
CA VAL A 54 -15.00 -9.92 -8.58
C VAL A 54 -15.48 -11.32 -8.96
N GLU A 55 -16.63 -11.75 -8.43
CA GLU A 55 -17.17 -13.08 -8.69
C GLU A 55 -17.44 -13.34 -10.17
N GLU A 56 -17.97 -12.34 -10.88
CA GLU A 56 -18.22 -12.42 -12.32
C GLU A 56 -16.92 -12.52 -13.13
N LYS A 57 -15.89 -11.74 -12.77
CA LYS A 57 -14.58 -11.77 -13.45
C LYS A 57 -13.83 -13.08 -13.17
N SER A 58 -13.84 -13.57 -11.93
CA SER A 58 -13.19 -14.84 -11.58
C SER A 58 -13.81 -16.02 -12.33
N LYS A 59 -15.14 -16.06 -12.47
CA LYS A 59 -15.83 -17.10 -13.28
C LYS A 59 -15.48 -17.06 -14.77
N LYS A 60 -15.14 -15.88 -15.30
CA LYS A 60 -14.67 -15.73 -16.70
C LYS A 60 -13.23 -16.21 -16.87
N TRP A 61 -12.37 -16.07 -15.86
CA TRP A 61 -10.98 -16.54 -15.88
C TRP A 61 -10.84 -18.06 -15.75
N LEU A 62 -11.81 -18.73 -15.11
CA LEU A 62 -11.79 -20.19 -14.92
C LEU A 62 -12.34 -20.98 -16.14
N LYS A 63 -12.65 -20.31 -17.25
CA LYS A 63 -13.05 -20.92 -18.52
C LYS A 63 -11.90 -20.89 -19.52
#